data_AF-A0A813IDZ0-F1
#
_entry.id   AF-A0A813IDZ0-F1
#
_cell.length_a   1.000
_cell.length_b   1.000
_cell.length_c   1.000
_cell.angle_alpha   90.00
_cell.angle_beta   90.00
_cell.angle_gamma   90.00
#
_symmetry.space_group_name_H-M   'P 1'
#
loop_
_entity.id
_entity.type
_entity.pdbx_description
1 polymer ?
#
loop_
_entity_poly.entity_id
_entity_poly.type
_entity_poly.pdbx_seq_one_letter_code
_entity_poly.pdbx_strand_id
1 'polypeptide(L)'
;MKELFEAVQHGMSVGAVVRQEVVSMLPVSVLRPLPGQRALDMFAAPGSKTAQLLEAIRPDSEAAGGLVVANDAGAEERIPLLRRALGARPVSEQAGLVITCAKGEQLPLMCVRRRNTAF
;
A
#
# COMPACT_ATOMS: atom_id res chain seq x y z
N MET A 1 30.85 -7.39 -5.97
CA MET A 1 29.86 -8.37 -5.47
C MET A 1 29.42 -8.09 -4.04
N LYS A 2 30.33 -7.88 -3.07
CA LYS A 2 29.97 -7.56 -1.68
C LYS A 2 29.11 -6.28 -1.55
N GLU A 3 29.51 -5.21 -2.23
CA GLU A 3 28.78 -3.92 -2.22
C GLU A 3 27.34 -4.04 -2.76
N LEU A 4 27.12 -4.81 -3.83
CA LEU A 4 25.77 -5.03 -4.37
C LEU A 4 24.88 -5.77 -3.37
N PHE A 5 25.42 -6.79 -2.70
CA PHE A 5 24.70 -7.53 -1.68
C PHE A 5 24.30 -6.62 -0.51
N GLU A 6 25.23 -5.80 -0.02
CA GLU A 6 24.97 -4.81 1.03
C GLU A 6 23.93 -3.78 0.59
N ALA A 7 24.00 -3.29 -0.65
CA ALA A 7 23.01 -2.36 -1.21
C ALA A 7 21.60 -2.98 -1.30
N VAL A 8 21.49 -4.24 -1.72
CA VAL A 8 20.21 -4.96 -1.76
C VAL A 8 19.66 -5.17 -0.35
N GLN A 9 20.50 -5.58 0.60
CA GLN A 9 20.09 -5.75 2.00
C GLN A 9 19.62 -4.43 2.61
N HIS A 10 20.37 -3.35 2.38
CA HIS A 10 19.98 -2.02 2.82
C HIS A 10 18.66 -1.59 2.17
N GLY A 11 18.53 -1.76 0.85
CA GLY A 11 17.30 -1.49 0.12
C GLY A 11 16.08 -2.24 0.66
N MET A 12 16.24 -3.50 1.09
CA MET A 12 15.17 -4.24 1.76
C MET A 12 14.83 -3.68 3.14
N SER A 13 15.82 -3.22 3.90
CA SER A 13 15.60 -2.66 5.24
C SER A 13 14.82 -1.35 5.22
N VAL A 14 14.98 -0.56 4.14
CA VAL A 14 14.30 0.74 3.94
C VAL A 14 13.12 0.65 2.97
N GLY A 15 12.65 -0.56 2.66
CA GLY A 15 11.48 -0.79 1.80
C GLY A 15 11.65 -0.41 0.32
N ALA A 16 12.84 0.01 -0.12
CA ALA A 16 13.15 0.33 -1.51
C ALA A 16 13.32 -0.91 -2.41
N VAL A 17 13.58 -2.07 -1.80
CA VAL A 17 13.71 -3.36 -2.51
C VAL A 17 12.81 -4.38 -1.83
N VAL A 18 11.97 -5.07 -2.61
CA VAL A 18 11.09 -6.12 -2.10
C VAL A 18 11.24 -7.37 -2.98
N ARG A 19 11.32 -8.55 -2.35
CA ARG A 19 11.21 -9.80 -3.11
C ARG A 19 9.79 -9.97 -3.58
N GLN A 20 9.61 -10.11 -4.89
CA GLN A 20 8.30 -10.26 -5.49
C GLN A 20 8.33 -11.28 -6.61
N GLU A 21 7.37 -12.19 -6.56
CA GLU A 21 7.14 -13.14 -7.63
C GLU A 21 6.51 -12.43 -8.84
N VAL A 22 7.06 -12.65 -10.04
CA VAL A 22 6.65 -11.95 -11.26
C VAL A 22 5.16 -12.09 -11.55
N VAL A 23 4.58 -13.30 -11.43
CA VAL A 23 3.15 -13.52 -11.69
C VAL A 23 2.23 -12.82 -10.68
N SER A 24 2.72 -12.56 -9.46
CA SER A 24 1.98 -11.82 -8.44
C SER A 24 1.89 -10.32 -8.73
N MET A 25 2.71 -9.81 -9.67
CA MET A 25 2.71 -8.41 -10.11
C MET A 25 1.65 -8.11 -11.17
N LEU A 26 1.22 -9.13 -11.91
CA LEU A 26 0.30 -8.99 -13.05
C LEU A 26 -0.98 -8.20 -12.71
N PRO A 27 -1.66 -8.40 -11.57
CA PRO A 27 -2.89 -7.67 -11.29
C PRO A 27 -2.72 -6.15 -11.30
N VAL A 28 -1.65 -5.64 -10.70
CA VAL A 28 -1.39 -4.19 -10.64
C VAL A 28 -0.88 -3.68 -11.99
N SER A 29 0.00 -4.45 -12.66
CA SER A 29 0.52 -4.10 -13.98
C SER A 29 -0.59 -4.00 -15.04
N VAL A 30 -1.60 -4.87 -14.99
CA VAL A 30 -2.75 -4.82 -15.91
C VAL A 30 -3.69 -3.67 -15.57
N LEU A 31 -3.89 -3.38 -14.28
CA LEU A 31 -4.72 -2.28 -13.80
C LEU A 31 -4.20 -0.91 -14.24
N ARG A 32 -2.88 -0.77 -14.44
CA ARG A 32 -2.20 0.46 -14.90
C ARG A 32 -2.63 1.72 -14.13
N PRO A 33 -2.50 1.71 -12.78
CA PRO A 33 -2.81 2.88 -11.97
C PRO A 33 -1.93 4.07 -12.37
N LEU A 34 -2.51 5.27 -12.28
CA LEU A 34 -1.82 6.53 -12.58
C LEU A 34 -1.56 7.35 -11.31
N PRO A 35 -0.52 8.21 -11.31
CA PRO A 35 -0.27 9.12 -10.20
C PRO A 35 -1.51 9.95 -9.81
N GLY A 36 -1.73 10.10 -8.51
CA GLY A 36 -2.84 10.90 -7.95
C GLY A 36 -4.19 10.19 -7.89
N GLN A 37 -4.31 8.97 -8.43
CA GLN A 37 -5.55 8.20 -8.35
C GLN A 37 -5.85 7.67 -6.94
N ARG A 38 -7.03 7.06 -6.81
CA ARG A 38 -7.46 6.34 -5.60
C ARG A 38 -7.62 4.87 -5.91
N ALA A 39 -7.03 4.00 -5.10
CA ALA A 39 -7.15 2.55 -5.23
C ALA A 39 -7.58 1.90 -3.92
N LEU A 40 -8.27 0.76 -4.05
CA LEU A 40 -8.65 -0.12 -2.95
C LEU A 40 -8.03 -1.49 -3.19
N ASP A 41 -7.22 -1.95 -2.26
CA ASP A 41 -6.76 -3.33 -2.15
C ASP A 41 -7.57 -4.01 -1.05
N MET A 42 -8.55 -4.82 -1.45
CA MET A 42 -9.55 -5.40 -0.54
C MET A 42 -9.00 -6.52 0.36
N PHE A 43 -7.93 -7.19 -0.07
CA PHE A 43 -7.28 -8.32 0.59
C PHE A 43 -5.76 -8.12 0.60
N ALA A 44 -5.34 -7.08 1.29
CA ALA A 44 -4.04 -6.49 1.09
C ALA A 44 -2.89 -7.35 1.63
N ALA A 45 -3.08 -8.13 2.71
CA ALA A 45 -1.95 -8.84 3.32
C ALA A 45 -1.44 -9.96 2.38
N PRO A 46 -0.11 -10.11 2.19
CA PRO A 46 0.97 -9.53 3.00
C PRO A 46 1.44 -8.11 2.60
N GLY A 47 0.93 -7.50 1.53
CA GLY A 47 1.16 -6.09 1.18
C GLY A 47 1.85 -5.81 -0.16
N SER A 48 2.33 -6.83 -0.88
CA SER A 48 3.16 -6.59 -2.07
C SER A 48 2.43 -5.92 -3.25
N LYS A 49 1.12 -6.15 -3.40
CA LYS A 49 0.31 -5.48 -4.43
C LYS A 49 -0.04 -4.05 -4.03
N THR A 50 -0.35 -3.84 -2.74
CA THR A 50 -0.53 -2.51 -2.16
C THR A 50 0.73 -1.64 -2.34
N ALA A 51 1.92 -2.22 -2.14
CA ALA A 51 3.18 -1.54 -2.39
C ALA A 51 3.32 -1.07 -3.84
N GLN A 52 3.01 -1.93 -4.81
CA GLN A 52 3.03 -1.55 -6.23
C GLN A 52 1.99 -0.47 -6.57
N LEU A 53 0.82 -0.51 -5.92
CA LEU A 53 -0.18 0.54 -6.05
C LEU A 53 0.36 1.88 -5.52
N LEU A 54 1.01 1.88 -4.36
CA LEU A 54 1.62 3.08 -3.77
C LEU A 54 2.71 3.66 -4.68
N GLU A 55 3.61 2.82 -5.19
CA GLU A 55 4.68 3.23 -6.12
C GLU A 55 4.14 3.94 -7.36
N ALA A 56 3.06 3.43 -7.94
CA ALA A 56 2.47 3.99 -9.15
C ALA A 56 1.58 5.22 -8.89
N ILE A 57 0.84 5.24 -7.78
CA ILE A 57 -0.13 6.29 -7.45
C ILE A 57 0.54 7.49 -6.76
N ARG A 58 1.60 7.25 -5.99
CA ARG A 58 2.37 8.27 -5.28
C ARG A 58 3.87 8.13 -5.56
N PRO A 59 4.31 8.31 -6.81
CA PRO A 59 5.74 8.38 -7.09
C PRO A 59 6.34 9.56 -6.31
N ASP A 60 7.64 9.50 -6.01
CA ASP A 60 8.42 10.44 -5.15
C ASP A 60 8.35 11.94 -5.53
N SER A 61 7.56 12.33 -6.54
CA SER A 61 7.23 13.73 -6.79
C SER A 61 6.10 14.20 -5.87
N GLU A 62 6.39 15.23 -5.08
CA GLU A 62 5.53 15.90 -4.08
C GLU A 62 4.13 16.37 -4.58
N ALA A 63 3.81 16.24 -5.87
CA ALA A 63 2.61 16.82 -6.48
C ALA A 63 1.38 15.88 -6.54
N ALA A 64 1.55 14.57 -6.39
CA ALA A 64 0.46 13.61 -6.60
C ALA A 64 -0.25 13.22 -5.29
N GLY A 65 -1.40 13.86 -5.00
CA GLY A 65 -2.25 13.61 -3.82
C GLY A 65 -3.02 12.27 -3.80
N GLY A 66 -2.42 11.18 -4.28
CA GLY A 66 -3.06 9.87 -4.43
C GLY A 66 -3.34 9.14 -3.11
N LEU A 67 -4.23 8.16 -3.13
CA LEU A 67 -4.67 7.39 -1.95
C LEU A 67 -4.78 5.90 -2.26
N VAL A 68 -4.24 5.07 -1.38
CA VAL A 68 -4.42 3.62 -1.41
C VAL A 68 -5.04 3.19 -0.09
N VAL A 69 -6.21 2.55 -0.16
CA VAL A 69 -6.83 1.89 0.98
C VAL A 69 -6.44 0.41 0.94
N ALA A 70 -5.73 -0.04 1.96
CA ALA A 70 -5.29 -1.41 2.15
C ALA A 70 -6.16 -2.06 3.23
N ASN A 71 -7.10 -2.89 2.80
CA ASN A 71 -8.01 -3.60 3.70
C ASN A 71 -7.59 -5.05 3.87
N ASP A 72 -7.76 -5.58 5.08
CA ASP A 72 -7.77 -7.02 5.31
C ASP A 72 -8.65 -7.38 6.52
N ALA A 73 -9.17 -8.60 6.62
CA ALA A 73 -10.08 -9.02 7.69
C ALA A 73 -9.36 -9.62 8.92
N GLY A 74 -8.09 -10.02 8.79
CA GLY A 74 -7.33 -10.67 9.87
C GLY A 74 -6.60 -9.69 10.78
N ALA A 75 -7.25 -9.27 11.86
CA ALA A 75 -6.74 -8.23 12.77
C ALA A 75 -5.42 -8.61 13.47
N GLU A 76 -5.28 -9.87 13.88
CA GLU A 76 -4.16 -10.33 14.72
C GLU A 76 -2.97 -10.80 13.89
N GLU A 77 -3.22 -11.32 12.69
CA GLU A 77 -2.22 -12.00 11.88
C GLU A 77 -1.96 -11.30 10.54
N ARG A 78 -2.96 -10.68 9.92
CA ARG A 78 -2.84 -10.07 8.57
C ARG A 78 -2.49 -8.59 8.64
N ILE A 79 -3.15 -7.83 9.52
CA ILE A 79 -2.88 -6.40 9.71
C ILE A 79 -1.43 -6.13 10.17
N PRO A 80 -0.83 -6.90 11.11
CA PRO A 80 0.56 -6.68 11.49
C PRO A 80 1.54 -6.93 10.34
N LEU A 81 1.27 -7.92 9.47
CA LEU A 81 2.09 -8.17 8.28
C LEU A 81 2.03 -6.98 7.31
N LEU A 82 0.84 -6.43 7.08
CA LEU A 82 0.66 -5.23 6.28
C LEU A 82 1.42 -4.03 6.82
N ARG A 83 1.25 -3.75 8.12
CA ARG A 83 1.96 -2.63 8.78
C ARG A 83 3.47 -2.79 8.67
N ARG A 84 3.98 -4.01 8.83
CA ARG A 84 5.42 -4.29 8.69
C ARG A 84 5.89 -4.07 7.25
N ALA A 85 5.19 -4.61 6.27
CA ALA A 85 5.59 -4.52 4.87
C ALA A 85 5.52 -3.08 4.34
N LEU A 86 4.45 -2.36 4.67
CA LEU A 86 4.20 -1.02 4.14
C LEU A 86 4.82 0.09 4.99
N GLY A 87 5.03 -0.14 6.29
CA GLY A 87 5.66 0.82 7.20
C GLY A 87 7.16 0.99 6.99
N ALA A 88 7.81 0.07 6.27
CA ALA A 88 9.21 0.21 5.86
C ALA A 88 9.39 1.12 4.64
N ARG A 89 8.31 1.51 3.95
CA ARG A 89 8.36 2.27 2.68
C ARG A 89 8.65 3.77 2.90
N PRO A 90 9.00 4.54 1.85
CA PRO A 90 9.23 5.99 1.99
C PRO A 90 8.01 6.74 2.54
N VAL A 91 8.26 7.82 3.28
CA VAL A 91 7.22 8.65 3.91
C VAL A 91 6.28 9.28 2.88
N SER A 92 6.81 9.64 1.70
CA SER A 92 6.07 10.18 0.55
C SER A 92 4.91 9.28 0.12
N GLU A 93 5.16 7.97 0.09
CA GLU A 93 4.16 6.94 -0.23
C GLU A 93 3.20 6.72 0.94
N GLN A 94 3.73 6.57 2.16
CA GLN A 94 2.93 6.32 3.36
C GLN A 94 1.89 7.42 3.62
N ALA A 95 2.16 8.66 3.22
CA ALA A 95 1.26 9.79 3.36
C ALA A 95 -0.12 9.59 2.69
N GLY A 96 -0.22 8.71 1.69
CA GLY A 96 -1.50 8.34 1.07
C GLY A 96 -1.87 6.88 1.27
N LEU A 97 -1.39 6.23 2.32
CA LEU A 97 -1.81 4.89 2.71
C LEU A 97 -2.82 4.93 3.85
N VAL A 98 -3.95 4.23 3.70
CA VAL A 98 -4.90 3.96 4.78
C VAL A 98 -5.03 2.46 4.96
N ILE A 99 -4.76 1.97 6.18
CA ILE A 99 -4.96 0.55 6.51
C ILE A 99 -6.29 0.39 7.25
N THR A 100 -7.17 -0.47 6.74
CA THR A 100 -8.45 -0.81 7.38
C THR A 100 -8.50 -2.29 7.75
N CYS A 101 -9.29 -2.61 8.77
CA CYS A 101 -9.52 -3.98 9.20
C CYS A 101 -11.01 -4.30 9.16
N ALA A 102 -11.47 -4.97 8.10
CA ALA A 102 -12.87 -5.33 7.94
C ALA A 102 -13.04 -6.48 6.95
N LYS A 103 -14.18 -7.16 7.01
CA LYS A 103 -14.58 -8.06 5.94
C LYS A 103 -14.87 -7.24 4.69
N GLY A 104 -14.40 -7.69 3.54
CA GLY A 104 -14.45 -6.87 2.34
C GLY A 104 -15.87 -6.53 1.91
N GLU A 105 -16.85 -7.41 2.14
CA GLU A 105 -18.27 -7.16 1.87
C GLU A 105 -18.85 -5.99 2.70
N GLN A 106 -18.18 -5.59 3.79
CA GLN A 106 -18.61 -4.49 4.65
C GLN A 106 -18.08 -3.13 4.15
N LEU A 107 -17.06 -3.08 3.30
CA LEU A 107 -16.46 -1.82 2.84
C LEU A 107 -17.44 -0.88 2.12
N PRO A 108 -18.29 -1.35 1.16
CA PRO A 108 -19.29 -0.48 0.55
C PRO A 108 -20.35 0.04 1.53
N LEU A 109 -20.53 -0.68 2.64
CA LEU A 109 -21.54 -0.42 3.67
C LEU A 109 -21.00 0.41 4.84
N MET A 110 -19.70 0.71 4.87
CA MET A 110 -19.13 1.56 5.91
C MET A 110 -19.72 2.96 5.78
N CYS A 111 -20.65 3.28 6.68
CA CYS A 111 -21.25 4.60 6.75
C CYS A 111 -20.17 5.63 7.08
N VAL A 112 -19.82 6.47 6.11
CA VAL A 112 -19.13 7.72 6.39
C VAL A 112 -20.16 8.62 7.06
N ARG A 113 -20.23 8.58 8.40
CA ARG A 113 -20.87 9.65 9.16
C ARG A 113 -20.13 10.93 8.79
N ARG A 114 -20.68 11.73 7.88
CA ARG A 114 -20.22 13.10 7.67
C ARG A 114 -20.31 13.78 9.03
N ARG A 115 -19.16 14.10 9.64
CA ARG A 115 -19.15 15.04 10.76
C ARG A 115 -19.72 16.32 10.18
N ASN A 116 -20.89 16.70 10.68
CA ASN A 116 -21.55 17.94 10.35
C ASN A 116 -20.67 19.05 10.90
N THR A 117 -19.70 19.53 10.11
CA THR A 117 -19.02 20.80 10.40
C THR A 117 -19.98 21.89 9.98
N ALA A 118 -20.90 22.23 10.89
CA ALA A 118 -21.62 23.47 10.83
C ALA A 118 -20.61 24.61 11.02
N PHE A 119 -20.67 25.58 10.10
CA PHE A 119 -19.99 26.87 10.19
C PHE A 119 -20.61 27.71 11.31
#